data_AF-A0A520HY83-F1
#
_entry.id   AF-A0A520HY83-F1
#
_cell.length_a   1.000
_cell.length_b   1.000
_cell.length_c   1.000
_cell.angle_alpha   90.00
_cell.angle_beta   90.00
_cell.angle_gamma   90.00
#
_symmetry.space_group_name_H-M   'P 1'
#
loop_
_entity.id
_entity.type
_entity.pdbx_description
1 polymer ?
#
loop_
_entity_poly.entity_id
_entity_poly.type
_entity_poly.pdbx_seq_one_letter_code
_entity_poly.pdbx_strand_id
1 'polypeptide(L)'
;ESPKGSRARGWAGDMRGFPRAEAVAIYRRLYWVRPRFDRVEDAAPLIAAELFDTGINMGPRVAVGFLQRALNALNRGASDYADIVPDGRIGPATLAALAGFLDRRGSAGEGVLLKAIEALQGERYVALAERRPANEAFLYGWLANRLG
;
A
#
# COMPACT_ATOMS: atom_id res chain seq x y z
N GLU A 1 -7.22 -0.15 18.89
CA GLU A 1 -8.39 0.61 18.40
C GLU A 1 -8.99 -0.14 17.21
N SER A 2 -10.20 -0.67 17.35
CA SER A 2 -10.92 -1.31 16.24
C SER A 2 -11.27 -0.26 15.18
N PRO A 3 -11.28 -0.58 13.88
CA PRO A 3 -11.70 0.36 12.86
C PRO A 3 -13.12 0.79 13.19
N LYS A 4 -13.34 2.10 13.39
CA LYS A 4 -14.66 2.70 13.60
C LYS A 4 -15.58 2.17 12.51
N GLY A 5 -16.48 1.27 12.93
CA GLY A 5 -17.34 0.52 12.04
C GLY A 5 -18.17 1.48 11.21
N SER A 6 -17.86 1.55 9.91
CA SER A 6 -18.93 1.81 8.97
C SER A 6 -19.98 0.74 9.23
N ARG A 7 -21.22 1.11 9.54
CA ARG A 7 -22.37 0.21 9.35
C ARG A 7 -22.17 -0.40 7.97
N ALA A 8 -21.78 -1.68 7.92
CA ALA A 8 -21.54 -2.38 6.67
C ALA A 8 -22.81 -2.16 5.85
N ARG A 9 -22.69 -1.49 4.71
CA ARG A 9 -23.80 -0.92 3.93
C ARG A 9 -25.02 -1.86 3.93
N GLY A 10 -26.04 -1.54 4.75
CA GLY A 10 -27.31 -2.27 4.80
C GLY A 10 -27.46 -3.38 5.86
N TRP A 11 -26.44 -3.74 6.64
CA TRP A 11 -26.60 -4.73 7.72
C TRP A 11 -27.30 -4.11 8.94
N ALA A 12 -28.48 -4.62 9.28
CA ALA A 12 -29.28 -4.18 10.42
C ALA A 12 -29.17 -5.13 11.64
N GLY A 13 -28.43 -6.24 11.52
CA GLY A 13 -28.23 -7.21 12.61
C GLY A 13 -27.08 -6.86 13.55
N ASP A 14 -26.86 -7.70 14.57
CA ASP A 14 -25.72 -7.58 15.47
C ASP A 14 -24.40 -7.85 14.72
N MET A 15 -23.38 -7.01 14.93
CA MET A 15 -22.05 -7.19 14.35
C MET A 15 -21.37 -8.49 14.77
N ARG A 16 -21.72 -9.05 15.93
CA ARG A 16 -21.23 -10.36 16.40
C ARG A 16 -21.71 -11.52 15.52
N GLY A 17 -22.86 -11.36 14.86
CA GLY A 17 -23.42 -12.35 13.92
C GLY A 17 -23.09 -12.07 12.46
N PHE A 18 -22.23 -11.09 12.17
CA PHE A 18 -21.94 -10.69 10.79
C PHE A 18 -21.20 -11.82 10.04
N PRO A 19 -21.70 -12.27 8.87
CA PRO A 19 -21.10 -13.41 8.18
C PRO A 19 -19.65 -13.14 7.76
N ARG A 20 -18.74 -14.08 8.07
CA ARG A 20 -17.31 -13.98 7.66
C ARG A 20 -17.16 -13.79 6.15
N ALA A 21 -17.96 -14.48 5.35
CA ALA A 21 -17.94 -14.35 3.90
C ALA A 21 -18.26 -12.93 3.43
N GLU A 22 -19.22 -12.26 4.08
CA GLU A 22 -19.55 -10.86 3.79
C GLU A 22 -18.42 -9.91 4.25
N ALA A 23 -17.82 -10.16 5.41
CA ALA A 23 -16.67 -9.40 5.88
C ALA A 23 -15.50 -9.47 4.89
N VAL A 24 -15.17 -10.68 4.42
CA VAL A 24 -14.13 -10.90 3.41
C VAL A 24 -14.47 -10.18 2.10
N ALA A 25 -15.72 -10.26 1.62
CA ALA A 25 -16.14 -9.58 0.40
C ALA A 25 -16.02 -8.05 0.52
N ILE A 26 -16.39 -7.48 1.67
CA ILE A 26 -16.23 -6.05 1.94
C ILE A 26 -14.75 -5.67 1.98
N TYR A 27 -13.92 -6.43 2.69
CA TYR A 27 -12.48 -6.17 2.79
C TYR A 27 -11.81 -6.25 1.42
N ARG A 28 -12.05 -7.32 0.65
CA ARG A 28 -11.54 -7.46 -0.73
C ARG A 28 -11.99 -6.29 -1.59
N ARG A 29 -13.25 -5.87 -1.51
CA ARG A 29 -13.72 -4.72 -2.28
C ARG A 29 -13.01 -3.43 -1.87
N LEU A 30 -12.88 -3.16 -0.58
CA LEU A 30 -12.39 -1.86 -0.07
C LEU A 30 -10.88 -1.72 -0.13
N TYR A 31 -10.15 -2.79 0.16
CA TYR A 31 -8.69 -2.76 0.32
C TYR A 31 -7.94 -3.42 -0.83
N TRP A 32 -8.60 -4.19 -1.71
CA TRP A 32 -7.94 -4.82 -2.86
C TRP A 32 -8.42 -4.23 -4.19
N VAL A 33 -9.70 -4.42 -4.52
CA VAL A 33 -10.25 -4.06 -5.84
C VAL A 33 -10.45 -2.56 -6.03
N ARG A 34 -11.03 -1.86 -5.05
CA ARG A 34 -11.27 -0.41 -5.15
C ARG A 34 -9.99 0.42 -5.32
N PRO A 35 -8.89 0.15 -4.59
CA PRO A 35 -7.62 0.84 -4.83
C PRO A 35 -6.87 0.31 -6.05
N ARG A 36 -7.37 -0.75 -6.70
CA ARG A 36 -6.81 -1.40 -7.90
C ARG A 36 -5.50 -2.16 -7.66
N PHE A 37 -5.33 -2.76 -6.49
CA PHE A 37 -4.17 -3.61 -6.19
C PHE A 37 -4.19 -4.91 -6.99
N ASP A 38 -5.37 -5.39 -7.38
CA ASP A 38 -5.55 -6.48 -8.34
C ASP A 38 -4.84 -6.19 -9.68
N ARG A 39 -4.81 -4.93 -10.12
CA ARG A 39 -4.12 -4.53 -11.36
C ARG A 39 -2.61 -4.41 -11.20
N VAL A 40 -2.13 -4.24 -9.98
CA VAL A 40 -0.69 -4.26 -9.68
C VAL A 40 -0.21 -5.70 -9.58
N GLU A 41 -1.02 -6.59 -9.00
CA GLU A 41 -0.71 -8.02 -8.84
C GLU A 41 -0.39 -8.70 -10.18
N ASP A 42 -1.08 -8.32 -11.25
CA ASP A 42 -0.86 -8.84 -12.61
C ASP A 42 0.62 -8.72 -13.07
N ALA A 43 1.37 -7.73 -12.55
CA ALA A 43 2.76 -7.47 -12.93
C ALA A 43 3.77 -7.53 -11.78
N ALA A 44 3.34 -7.22 -10.55
CA ALA A 44 4.18 -7.08 -9.37
C ALA A 44 3.43 -7.61 -8.12
N PRO A 45 3.34 -8.93 -7.94
CA PRO A 45 2.59 -9.54 -6.84
C PRO A 45 3.14 -9.19 -5.44
N LEU A 46 4.45 -9.03 -5.28
CA LEU A 46 5.05 -8.63 -4.00
C LEU A 46 4.67 -7.19 -3.66
N ILE A 47 4.68 -6.31 -4.66
CA ILE A 47 4.25 -4.92 -4.48
C ILE A 47 2.75 -4.86 -4.15
N ALA A 48 1.93 -5.64 -4.83
CA ALA A 48 0.49 -5.67 -4.55
C ALA A 48 0.20 -6.12 -3.11
N ALA A 49 0.88 -7.17 -2.64
CA ALA A 49 0.78 -7.65 -1.26
C ALA A 49 1.19 -6.57 -0.24
N GLU A 50 2.30 -5.88 -0.50
CA GLU A 50 2.80 -4.83 0.41
C GLU A 50 1.87 -3.61 0.44
N LEU A 51 1.31 -3.22 -0.71
CA LEU A 51 0.32 -2.15 -0.79
C LEU A 51 -0.97 -2.49 -0.04
N PHE A 52 -1.38 -3.76 -0.05
CA PHE A 52 -2.53 -4.21 0.70
C PHE A 52 -2.30 -4.11 2.20
N ASP A 53 -1.20 -4.68 2.71
CA ASP A 53 -0.92 -4.61 4.16
C ASP A 53 -0.73 -3.15 4.63
N THR A 54 0.04 -2.36 3.87
CA THR A 54 0.18 -0.92 4.14
C THR A 54 -1.18 -0.22 4.10
N GLY A 55 -2.03 -0.60 3.14
CA GLY A 55 -3.36 -0.05 2.96
C GLY A 55 -4.29 -0.34 4.13
N ILE A 56 -4.15 -1.50 4.78
CA ILE A 56 -4.89 -1.88 6.00
C ILE A 56 -4.46 -1.00 7.17
N ASN A 57 -3.16 -0.79 7.34
CA ASN A 57 -2.60 -0.07 8.49
C ASN A 57 -2.68 1.46 8.36
N MET A 58 -2.47 2.01 7.17
CA MET A 58 -2.34 3.46 6.93
C MET A 58 -3.37 4.04 5.96
N GLY A 59 -4.19 3.19 5.35
CA GLY A 59 -5.14 3.58 4.31
C GLY A 59 -4.57 3.41 2.89
N PRO A 60 -5.38 2.93 1.91
CA PRO A 60 -4.87 2.63 0.57
C PRO A 60 -4.25 3.82 -0.17
N ARG A 61 -4.74 5.05 0.08
CA ARG A 61 -4.18 6.25 -0.56
C ARG A 61 -2.73 6.51 -0.15
N VAL A 62 -2.38 6.23 1.11
CA VAL A 62 -1.01 6.38 1.61
C VAL A 62 -0.10 5.34 0.95
N ALA A 63 -0.53 4.07 0.92
CA ALA A 63 0.19 2.99 0.27
C ALA A 63 0.48 3.31 -1.21
N VAL A 64 -0.53 3.74 -1.98
CA VAL A 64 -0.34 4.12 -3.38
C VAL A 64 0.60 5.32 -3.51
N GLY A 65 0.52 6.30 -2.61
CA GLY A 65 1.43 7.44 -2.59
C GLY A 65 2.90 7.01 -2.42
N PHE A 66 3.18 5.98 -1.63
CA PHE A 66 4.52 5.41 -1.50
C PHE A 66 5.01 4.79 -2.81
N LEU A 67 4.18 3.96 -3.46
CA LEU A 67 4.50 3.41 -4.78
C LEU A 67 4.83 4.52 -5.79
N GLN A 68 3.98 5.54 -5.89
CA GLN A 68 4.16 6.62 -6.87
C GLN A 68 5.44 7.42 -6.60
N ARG A 69 5.75 7.72 -5.33
CA ARG A 69 6.99 8.38 -4.93
C ARG A 69 8.22 7.52 -5.23
N ALA A 70 8.16 6.22 -4.94
CA ALA A 70 9.25 5.29 -5.19
C ALA A 70 9.52 5.13 -6.69
N LEU A 71 8.48 5.02 -7.53
CA LEU A 71 8.61 4.98 -8.99
C LEU A 71 9.31 6.24 -9.51
N ASN A 72 8.85 7.44 -9.14
CA ASN A 72 9.51 8.68 -9.56
C ASN A 72 10.97 8.75 -9.10
N ALA A 73 11.25 8.40 -7.84
CA ALA A 73 12.62 8.43 -7.32
C ALA A 73 13.57 7.47 -8.06
N LEU A 74 13.04 6.40 -8.66
CA LEU A 74 13.81 5.34 -9.31
C LEU A 74 13.73 5.36 -10.84
N ASN A 75 13.13 6.39 -11.45
CA ASN A 75 12.95 6.51 -12.91
C ASN A 75 14.15 7.10 -13.68
N ARG A 76 15.31 7.22 -13.02
CA ARG A 76 16.57 7.74 -13.59
C ARG A 76 16.42 9.15 -14.17
N GLY A 77 15.82 10.05 -13.39
CA GLY A 77 15.62 11.45 -13.82
C GLY A 77 14.67 11.52 -15.01
N ALA A 78 13.55 10.80 -14.92
CA ALA A 78 12.52 10.67 -15.96
C ALA A 78 12.98 10.01 -17.28
N SER A 79 14.14 9.34 -17.32
CA SER A 79 14.65 8.67 -18.53
C SER A 79 13.93 7.36 -18.84
N ASP A 80 13.37 6.69 -17.83
CA ASP A 80 12.59 5.47 -18.01
C ASP A 80 11.13 5.75 -18.37
N TYR A 81 10.56 6.74 -17.70
CA TYR A 81 9.21 7.26 -17.87
C TYR A 81 9.12 8.61 -17.16
N ALA A 82 8.20 9.46 -17.60
CA ALA A 82 7.96 10.76 -16.97
C ALA A 82 7.50 10.62 -15.51
N ASP A 83 7.81 11.62 -14.67
CA ASP A 83 7.28 11.69 -13.31
C ASP A 83 5.75 11.63 -13.31
N ILE A 84 5.21 10.80 -12.43
CA ILE A 84 3.77 10.71 -12.20
C ILE A 84 3.37 11.53 -10.97
N VAL A 85 2.15 12.06 -10.97
CA VAL A 85 1.63 12.80 -9.81
C VAL A 85 1.40 11.83 -8.65
N PRO A 86 1.96 12.04 -7.45
CA PRO A 86 1.76 11.19 -6.28
C PRO A 86 0.41 11.48 -5.59
N ASP A 87 -0.69 11.29 -6.31
CA ASP A 87 -2.05 11.60 -5.85
C ASP A 87 -2.69 10.49 -5.00
N GLY A 88 -2.01 9.36 -4.85
CA GLY A 88 -2.45 8.18 -4.12
C GLY A 88 -3.59 7.41 -4.79
N ARG A 89 -3.72 7.50 -6.13
CA ARG A 89 -4.67 6.72 -6.92
C ARG A 89 -3.96 5.94 -8.03
N ILE A 90 -4.23 4.64 -8.12
CA ILE A 90 -3.72 3.83 -9.22
C ILE A 90 -4.56 4.15 -10.47
N GLY A 91 -3.94 4.87 -11.40
CA GLY A 91 -4.47 5.14 -12.74
C GLY A 91 -3.55 4.59 -13.84
N PRO A 92 -3.89 4.82 -15.12
CA PRO A 92 -3.08 4.38 -16.25
C PRO A 92 -1.62 4.82 -16.17
N ALA A 93 -1.36 6.05 -15.70
CA ALA A 93 0.00 6.57 -15.53
C ALA A 93 0.83 5.76 -14.51
N THR A 94 0.24 5.41 -13.36
CA THR A 94 0.91 4.59 -12.34
C THR A 94 1.20 3.18 -12.85
N LEU A 95 0.24 2.56 -13.56
CA LEU A 95 0.43 1.22 -14.13
C LEU A 95 1.48 1.23 -15.24
N ALA A 96 1.50 2.25 -16.10
CA ALA A 96 2.52 2.41 -17.14
C ALA A 96 3.92 2.65 -16.55
N ALA A 97 4.02 3.47 -15.49
CA ALA A 97 5.27 3.70 -14.78
C ALA A 97 5.80 2.42 -14.11
N LEU A 98 4.90 1.63 -13.49
CA LEU A 98 5.27 0.33 -12.92
C LEU A 98 5.78 -0.64 -14.00
N ALA A 99 5.05 -0.78 -15.11
CA ALA A 99 5.47 -1.63 -16.23
C ALA A 99 6.83 -1.18 -16.79
N GLY A 100 6.99 0.11 -17.09
CA GLY A 100 8.25 0.67 -17.58
C GLY A 100 9.40 0.52 -16.59
N PHE A 101 9.13 0.61 -15.28
CA PHE A 101 10.12 0.32 -14.26
C PHE A 101 10.57 -1.15 -14.30
N LEU A 102 9.64 -2.09 -14.30
CA LEU A 102 9.94 -3.52 -14.31
C LEU A 102 10.67 -3.94 -15.59
N ASP A 103 10.23 -3.44 -16.75
CA ASP A 103 10.87 -3.69 -18.03
C ASP A 103 12.34 -3.24 -18.05
N ARG A 104 12.64 -2.10 -17.41
CA ARG A 104 13.99 -1.52 -17.39
C ARG A 104 14.89 -2.09 -16.31
N ARG A 105 14.32 -2.58 -15.20
CA ARG A 105 15.08 -3.11 -14.06
C ARG A 105 15.19 -4.64 -14.06
N GLY A 106 14.37 -5.33 -14.84
CA GLY A 106 14.36 -6.79 -14.94
C GLY A 106 13.95 -7.47 -13.64
N SER A 107 14.39 -8.72 -13.46
CA SER A 107 13.95 -9.60 -12.36
C SER A 107 14.23 -9.07 -10.95
N ALA A 108 15.26 -8.25 -10.77
CA ALA A 108 15.57 -7.63 -9.48
C ALA A 108 14.74 -6.38 -9.18
N GLY A 109 14.05 -5.83 -10.19
CA GLY A 109 13.34 -4.55 -10.09
C GLY A 109 12.29 -4.54 -9.00
N GLU A 110 11.43 -5.55 -8.98
CA GLU A 110 10.33 -5.64 -8.00
C GLU A 110 10.84 -5.61 -6.55
N GLY A 111 11.89 -6.39 -6.25
CA GLY A 111 12.47 -6.41 -4.90
C GLY A 111 13.13 -5.09 -4.49
N VAL A 112 13.73 -4.36 -5.43
CA VAL A 112 14.29 -3.02 -5.15
C VAL A 112 13.17 -2.01 -4.90
N LEU A 113 12.09 -2.06 -5.68
CA LEU A 113 10.94 -1.18 -5.50
C LEU A 113 10.23 -1.45 -4.16
N LEU A 114 10.13 -2.72 -3.76
CA LEU A 114 9.59 -3.12 -2.47
C LEU A 114 10.36 -2.47 -1.32
N LYS A 115 11.69 -2.57 -1.32
CA LYS A 115 12.55 -1.94 -0.30
C LYS A 115 12.38 -0.42 -0.24
N ALA A 116 12.19 0.23 -1.39
CA ALA A 116 11.93 1.67 -1.42
C ALA A 116 10.58 2.03 -0.77
N ILE A 117 9.55 1.21 -0.99
CA ILE A 117 8.23 1.38 -0.35
C ILE A 117 8.32 1.14 1.17
N GLU A 118 9.03 0.09 1.60
CA GLU A 118 9.26 -0.21 3.03
C GLU A 118 10.03 0.90 3.75
N ALA A 119 11.03 1.50 3.09
CA ALA A 119 11.76 2.65 3.64
C ALA A 119 10.82 3.84 3.87
N LEU A 120 9.91 4.14 2.93
CA LEU A 120 8.91 5.19 3.07
C LEU A 120 7.88 4.89 4.17
N GLN A 121 7.54 3.62 4.38
CA GLN A 121 6.70 3.21 5.50
C GLN A 121 7.39 3.41 6.84
N GLY A 122 8.66 3.01 6.94
CA GLY A 122 9.48 3.19 8.14
C GLY A 122 9.58 4.67 8.53
N GLU A 123 9.90 5.54 7.57
CA GLU A 123 9.93 7.00 7.78
C GLU A 123 8.59 7.50 8.32
N ARG A 124 7.48 7.09 7.72
CA ARG A 124 6.15 7.52 8.17
C ARG A 124 5.82 7.03 9.58
N TYR A 125 6.15 5.80 9.93
CA TYR A 125 5.90 5.29 11.28
C TYR A 125 6.75 6.00 12.33
N VAL A 126 8.02 6.32 12.01
CA VAL A 126 8.87 7.18 12.87
C VAL A 126 8.19 8.54 13.09
N ALA A 127 7.77 9.22 12.01
CA ALA A 127 7.09 10.51 12.11
C ALA A 127 5.77 10.46 12.91
N LEU A 128 5.06 9.32 12.91
CA LEU A 128 3.86 9.10 13.73
C LEU A 128 4.19 8.86 15.21
N ALA A 129 5.32 8.23 15.52
CA ALA A 129 5.79 8.02 16.89
C ALA A 129 6.28 9.32 17.52
N GLU A 130 7.03 10.13 16.78
CA GLU A 130 7.51 11.46 17.22
C GLU A 130 6.36 12.38 17.69
N ARG A 131 5.18 12.23 17.08
CA ARG A 131 4.00 13.04 17.41
C ARG A 131 3.14 12.43 18.52
N ARG A 132 3.26 11.14 18.77
CA ARG A 132 2.42 10.40 19.72
C ARG A 132 3.23 9.22 20.30
N PRO A 133 3.79 9.37 21.52
CA PRO A 133 4.60 8.32 22.17
C PRO A 133 3.90 6.97 22.30
N ALA A 134 2.56 6.94 22.37
CA ALA A 134 1.78 5.70 22.40
C ALA A 134 1.99 4.78 21.17
N ASN A 135 2.59 5.30 20.07
CA ASN A 135 2.89 4.52 18.87
C ASN A 135 4.29 3.87 18.90
N GLU A 136 5.15 4.19 19.87
CA GLU A 136 6.56 3.73 19.90
C GLU A 136 6.68 2.19 19.99
N ALA A 137 5.85 1.55 20.81
CA ALA A 137 5.85 0.09 20.94
C ALA A 137 5.42 -0.60 19.63
N PHE A 138 4.44 -0.03 18.92
CA PHE A 138 4.04 -0.52 17.61
C PHE A 138 5.17 -0.34 16.58
N LEU A 139 5.81 0.85 16.55
CA LEU A 139 6.93 1.14 15.67
C LEU A 139 8.07 0.13 15.86
N TYR A 140 8.47 -0.12 17.11
CA TYR A 140 9.53 -1.10 17.41
C TYR A 140 9.19 -2.48 16.86
N GLY A 141 7.98 -2.99 17.15
CA GLY A 141 7.52 -4.27 16.64
C GLY A 141 7.45 -4.33 15.11
N TRP A 142 7.02 -3.25 14.47
CA TRP A 142 6.98 -3.16 13.01
C TRP A 142 8.39 -3.22 12.40
N LEU A 143 9.35 -2.44 12.92
CA LEU A 143 10.74 -2.46 12.44
C LEU A 143 11.40 -3.84 12.62
N ALA A 144 11.18 -4.48 13.77
CA ALA A 144 11.80 -5.77 14.10
C ALA A 144 11.34 -6.94 13.22
N ASN A 145 10.16 -6.86 12.62
CA ASN A 145 9.57 -7.96 11.84
C ASN A 145 9.57 -7.72 10.32
N ARG A 146 9.98 -6.54 9.86
CA ARG A 146 9.70 -6.10 8.49
C ARG A 146 10.84 -5.41 7.75
N LEU A 147 11.88 -4.95 8.44
CA LEU A 147 13.09 -4.45 7.80
C LEU A 147 14.21 -5.49 7.93
N GLY A 148 14.51 -6.21 6.84
CA GLY A 148 15.56 -7.23 6.77
C GLY A 148 15.09 -8.49 6.07
#